data_AF-A0A4Y2G4U2-F1
#
_entry.id   AF-A0A4Y2G4U2-F1
#
_cell.length_a   1.000
_cell.length_b   1.000
_cell.length_c   1.000
_cell.angle_alpha   90.00
_cell.angle_beta   90.00
_cell.angle_gamma   90.00
#
_symmetry.space_group_name_H-M   'P 1'
#
loop_
_entity.id
_entity.type
_entity.pdbx_description
1 polymer ?
#
loop_
_entity_poly.entity_id
_entity_poly.type
_entity_poly.pdbx_seq_one_letter_code
_entity_poly.pdbx_strand_id
1 'polypeptide(L)'
;MDQQKKLHAASIVFRYFPELSPTQMELFNRLGTMYVYWNATINLVSRTDINLYLHHVLHSLAIANVTTFAAYTNILDFGTGRGFPGIPLAIIFREVDFHLVDATAK
;
A
#
# COMPACT_ATOMS: atom_id res chain seq x y z
N MET A 1 24.07 -16.29 -6.17
CA MET A 1 23.31 -17.15 -5.23
C MET A 1 22.68 -16.37 -4.06
N ASP A 2 22.60 -15.04 -4.10
CA ASP A 2 22.00 -14.27 -3.00
C ASP A 2 21.09 -13.12 -3.47
N GLN A 3 20.17 -13.45 -4.39
CA GLN A 3 18.99 -12.61 -4.67
C GLN A 3 17.76 -13.11 -3.88
N GLN A 4 17.82 -14.32 -3.33
CA GLN A 4 16.72 -14.99 -2.62
C GLN A 4 16.47 -14.43 -1.21
N LYS A 5 17.40 -13.65 -0.64
CA LYS A 5 17.31 -13.04 0.70
C LYS A 5 17.02 -11.54 0.70
N LYS A 6 16.63 -10.94 -0.43
CA LYS A 6 16.03 -9.59 -0.40
C LYS A 6 14.67 -9.69 0.25
N LEU A 7 14.66 -9.45 1.56
CA LEU A 7 13.52 -9.20 2.45
C LEU A 7 12.17 -9.27 1.75
N HIS A 8 11.47 -10.38 1.93
CA HIS A 8 10.08 -10.53 1.54
C HIS A 8 9.19 -9.73 2.51
N ALA A 9 9.41 -8.42 2.66
CA ALA A 9 8.66 -7.57 3.60
C ALA A 9 7.16 -7.54 3.24
N ALA A 10 6.85 -7.63 1.95
CA ALA A 10 5.49 -7.78 1.45
C ALA A 10 4.91 -9.20 1.59
N SER A 11 5.67 -10.20 2.05
CA SER A 11 5.20 -11.59 2.12
C SER A 11 3.95 -11.77 2.97
N ILE A 12 3.77 -10.91 3.97
CA ILE A 12 2.55 -10.92 4.77
C ILE A 12 1.32 -10.58 3.91
N VAL A 13 1.44 -9.65 2.96
CA VAL A 13 0.37 -9.33 2.01
C VAL A 13 0.08 -10.54 1.13
N PHE A 14 1.11 -11.17 0.57
CA PHE A 14 0.94 -12.33 -0.34
C PHE A 14 0.33 -13.55 0.35
N ARG A 15 0.50 -13.66 1.68
CA ARG A 15 -0.16 -14.69 2.49
C ARG A 15 -1.67 -14.49 2.55
N TYR A 16 -2.14 -13.25 2.66
CA TYR A 16 -3.57 -12.93 2.79
C TYR A 16 -4.25 -12.66 1.45
N PHE A 17 -3.49 -12.32 0.41
CA PHE A 17 -3.96 -12.09 -0.96
C PHE A 17 -3.17 -12.98 -1.93
N PRO A 18 -3.42 -14.31 -1.95
CA PRO A 18 -2.67 -15.25 -2.79
C PRO A 18 -2.95 -15.10 -4.30
N GLU A 19 -4.07 -14.50 -4.68
CA GLU A 19 -4.51 -14.27 -6.06
C GLU A 19 -3.86 -13.06 -6.76
N LEU A 20 -2.92 -12.38 -6.12
CA LEU A 20 -2.24 -11.22 -6.71
C LEU A 20 -1.49 -11.57 -7.98
N SER A 21 -1.66 -10.74 -9.01
CA SER A 21 -0.85 -10.84 -10.23
C SER A 21 0.63 -10.57 -9.95
N PRO A 22 1.56 -11.08 -10.79
CA PRO A 22 2.98 -10.78 -10.66
C PRO A 22 3.29 -9.26 -10.63
N THR A 23 2.53 -8.48 -11.40
CA THR A 23 2.66 -7.01 -11.41
C THR A 23 2.24 -6.38 -10.08
N GLN A 24 1.16 -6.86 -9.45
CA GLN A 24 0.73 -6.36 -8.14
C GLN A 24 1.73 -6.74 -7.05
N MET A 25 2.26 -7.96 -7.07
CA MET A 25 3.29 -8.40 -6.15
C MET A 25 4.54 -7.51 -6.24
N GLU A 26 4.96 -7.18 -7.47
CA GLU A 26 6.09 -6.27 -7.69
C GLU A 26 5.79 -4.85 -7.20
N LEU A 27 4.58 -4.34 -7.44
CA LEU A 27 4.17 -3.04 -6.91
C LEU A 27 4.20 -2.99 -5.38
N PHE A 28 3.73 -4.04 -4.70
CA PHE A 28 3.83 -4.12 -3.25
C PHE A 28 5.29 -4.15 -2.79
N ASN A 29 6.16 -4.95 -3.42
CA ASN A 29 7.60 -4.95 -3.09
C ASN A 29 8.25 -3.56 -3.25
N ARG A 30 7.92 -2.86 -4.35
CA ARG A 30 8.40 -1.50 -4.61
C ARG A 30 7.85 -0.49 -3.61
N LEU A 31 6.62 -0.66 -3.14
CA LEU A 31 5.98 0.18 -2.12
C LEU A 31 6.86 0.26 -0.88
N GLY A 32 7.30 -0.88 -0.33
CA GLY A 32 8.16 -0.89 0.85
C GLY A 32 9.46 -0.12 0.66
N THR A 33 10.14 -0.32 -0.48
CA THR A 33 11.38 0.40 -0.81
C THR A 33 11.14 1.92 -0.91
N MET A 34 10.06 2.33 -1.56
CA MET A 34 9.70 3.75 -1.70
C MET A 34 9.38 4.40 -0.36
N TYR A 35 8.61 3.73 0.50
CA TYR A 35 8.29 4.25 1.82
C TYR A 35 9.53 4.38 2.70
N VAL A 36 10.45 3.41 2.68
CA VAL A 36 11.72 3.52 3.42
C VAL A 36 12.51 4.74 2.95
N TYR A 37 12.63 4.93 1.64
CA TYR A 37 13.34 6.07 1.06
C TYR A 37 12.73 7.41 1.49
N TRP A 38 11.42 7.59 1.26
CA TRP A 38 10.75 8.86 1.58
C TRP A 38 10.59 9.09 3.08
N ASN A 39 10.50 8.04 3.90
CA ASN A 39 10.44 8.19 5.36
C ASN A 39 11.73 8.83 5.90
N ALA A 40 12.88 8.58 5.26
CA ALA A 40 14.14 9.22 5.61
C ALA A 40 14.17 10.73 5.29
N THR A 41 13.36 11.19 4.33
CA THR A 41 13.33 12.60 3.91
C THR A 41 12.22 13.40 4.58
N ILE A 42 11.00 12.87 4.63
CA ILE A 42 9.80 13.63 5.01
C ILE A 42 8.96 12.98 6.12
N ASN A 43 9.47 11.94 6.79
CA ASN A 43 8.78 11.19 7.86
C ASN A 43 7.34 10.81 7.46
N LEU A 44 7.18 9.93 6.47
CA LEU A 44 5.89 9.41 6.06
C LEU A 44 5.21 8.67 7.22
N VAL A 45 5.86 7.66 7.78
CA VAL A 45 5.33 6.81 8.86
C VAL A 45 6.05 7.12 10.17
N SER A 46 5.39 6.91 11.32
CA SER A 46 6.03 7.08 12.62
C SER A 46 7.34 6.31 12.70
N ARG A 47 8.39 6.94 13.24
CA ARG A 47 9.69 6.28 13.47
C ARG A 47 9.61 5.13 14.47
N THR A 48 8.59 5.14 15.34
CA THR A 48 8.31 4.05 16.28
C THR A 48 7.52 2.92 15.63
N ASP A 49 7.00 3.10 14.42
CA ASP A 49 6.32 2.05 13.68
C ASP A 49 7.33 1.26 12.85
N ILE A 50 7.61 0.04 13.33
CA ILE A 50 8.65 -0.83 12.81
C ILE A 50 8.12 -1.67 11.63
N ASN A 51 6.79 -1.77 11.42
CA ASN A 51 6.21 -2.69 10.45
C ASN A 51 5.15 -2.03 9.54
N LEU A 52 5.65 -1.32 8.53
CA LEU A 52 4.86 -0.71 7.45
C LEU A 52 3.79 -1.65 6.87
N TYR A 53 4.16 -2.90 6.56
CA TYR A 53 3.26 -3.81 5.87
C TYR A 53 2.14 -4.30 6.76
N LEU A 54 2.43 -4.64 8.02
CA LEU A 54 1.41 -5.11 8.94
C LEU A 54 0.47 -3.97 9.35
N HIS A 55 1.03 -2.83 9.78
CA HIS A 55 0.26 -1.78 10.42
C HIS A 55 -0.43 -0.83 9.45
N HIS A 56 0.11 -0.63 8.23
CA HIS A 56 -0.47 0.29 7.26
C HIS A 56 -0.98 -0.41 6.00
N VAL A 57 -0.15 -1.23 5.34
CA VAL A 57 -0.54 -1.84 4.07
C VAL A 57 -1.66 -2.86 4.29
N LEU A 58 -1.43 -3.88 5.11
CA LEU A 58 -2.41 -4.95 5.36
C LEU A 58 -3.68 -4.41 6.04
N HIS A 59 -3.53 -3.44 6.95
CA HIS A 59 -4.66 -2.75 7.56
C HIS A 59 -5.53 -2.07 6.49
N SER A 60 -4.92 -1.35 5.54
CA SER A 60 -5.64 -0.72 4.42
C SER A 60 -6.36 -1.75 3.56
N LEU A 61 -5.71 -2.89 3.31
CA LEU A 61 -6.27 -3.97 2.51
C LEU A 61 -7.42 -4.72 3.18
N ALA A 62 -7.71 -4.50 4.47
CA ALA A 62 -8.90 -5.06 5.11
C ALA A 62 -10.19 -4.64 4.39
N ILE A 63 -10.22 -3.45 3.78
CA ILE A 63 -11.35 -2.98 2.95
C ILE A 63 -11.57 -3.90 1.74
N ALA A 64 -10.50 -4.38 1.11
CA ALA A 64 -10.59 -5.26 -0.04
C ALA A 64 -11.16 -6.66 0.29
N ASN A 65 -11.13 -7.06 1.57
CA ASN A 65 -11.73 -8.34 2.00
C ASN A 65 -13.25 -8.28 2.18
N VAL A 66 -13.82 -7.08 2.34
CA VAL A 66 -15.26 -6.90 2.63
C VAL A 66 -15.99 -6.14 1.55
N THR A 67 -15.27 -5.62 0.55
CA THR A 67 -15.83 -4.79 -0.51
C THR A 67 -15.06 -4.98 -1.80
N THR A 68 -15.80 -5.05 -2.90
CA THR A 68 -15.29 -4.96 -4.26
C THR A 68 -15.89 -3.72 -4.91
N PHE A 69 -15.10 -3.08 -5.77
CA PHE A 69 -15.54 -1.90 -6.52
C PHE A 69 -15.76 -2.30 -7.97
N ALA A 70 -16.76 -1.70 -8.61
CA ALA A 70 -16.93 -1.84 -10.05
C ALA A 70 -15.78 -1.14 -10.78
N ALA A 71 -15.42 -1.63 -11.96
CA ALA A 71 -14.48 -0.92 -12.83
C ALA A 71 -14.94 0.52 -13.08
N TYR A 72 -13.98 1.44 -13.15
CA TYR A 72 -14.16 2.88 -13.35
C TYR A 72 -14.95 3.60 -12.24
N THR A 73 -15.05 2.98 -11.06
CA THR A 73 -15.58 3.65 -9.87
C THR A 73 -14.63 4.76 -9.45
N ASN A 74 -15.17 5.94 -9.13
CA ASN A 74 -14.41 7.02 -8.52
C ASN A 74 -14.45 6.90 -7.00
N ILE A 75 -13.30 6.79 -6.36
CA ILE A 75 -13.17 6.70 -4.90
C ILE A 75 -12.37 7.91 -4.40
N LEU A 76 -12.93 8.61 -3.42
CA LEU A 76 -12.24 9.66 -2.69
C LEU A 76 -11.67 9.11 -1.38
N ASP A 77 -10.36 9.19 -1.23
CA ASP A 77 -9.66 9.00 0.05
C ASP A 77 -9.40 10.38 0.65
N PHE A 78 -10.30 10.82 1.52
CA PHE A 78 -10.24 12.14 2.16
C PHE A 78 -9.45 12.06 3.48
N GLY A 79 -8.36 12.81 3.56
CA GLY A 79 -7.41 12.72 4.67
C GLY A 79 -6.45 11.54 4.53
N THR A 80 -6.05 11.21 3.29
CA THR A 80 -5.18 10.07 3.00
C THR A 80 -3.81 10.15 3.71
N GLY A 81 -3.42 11.36 4.13
CA GLY A 81 -2.14 11.65 4.78
C GLY A 81 -0.96 11.23 3.92
N ARG A 82 -0.51 10.00 4.16
CA ARG A 82 0.69 9.41 3.57
C ARG A 82 0.39 8.47 2.42
N GLY A 83 -0.88 8.41 2.00
CA GLY A 83 -1.36 7.57 0.92
C GLY A 83 -2.06 6.30 1.39
N PHE A 84 -2.54 6.26 2.64
CA PHE A 84 -3.28 5.12 3.18
C PHE A 84 -4.71 5.54 3.53
N PRO A 85 -5.73 4.73 3.18
CA PRO A 85 -5.66 3.42 2.54
C PRO A 85 -5.57 3.43 1.00
N GLY A 86 -5.61 4.60 0.36
CA GLY A 86 -5.76 4.74 -1.08
C GLY A 86 -4.70 4.04 -1.93
N ILE A 87 -3.41 4.13 -1.60
CA ILE A 87 -2.34 3.53 -2.43
C ILE A 87 -2.41 2.00 -2.42
N PRO A 88 -2.49 1.28 -1.27
CA PRO A 88 -2.68 -0.17 -1.29
C PRO A 88 -3.92 -0.61 -2.07
N LEU A 89 -5.04 0.11 -1.92
CA LEU A 89 -6.28 -0.22 -2.61
C LEU A 89 -6.18 -0.01 -4.11
N ALA A 90 -5.50 1.05 -4.57
CA ALA A 90 -5.24 1.29 -6.00
C ALA A 90 -4.36 0.19 -6.63
N ILE A 91 -3.49 -0.47 -5.86
CA ILE A 91 -2.72 -1.62 -6.35
C ILE A 91 -3.65 -2.84 -6.57
N ILE A 92 -4.61 -3.08 -5.66
CA ILE A 92 -5.58 -4.19 -5.79
C ILE A 92 -6.57 -3.91 -6.91
N PHE A 93 -7.24 -2.76 -6.87
CA PHE A 93 -8.34 -2.41 -7.76
C PHE A 93 -7.84 -1.53 -8.91
N ARG A 94 -7.12 -2.15 -9.86
CA ARG A 94 -6.41 -1.45 -10.94
C ARG A 94 -7.30 -0.67 -11.92
N GLU A 95 -8.58 -0.98 -11.99
CA GLU A 95 -9.55 -0.30 -12.86
C GLU A 95 -10.34 0.78 -12.12
N VAL A 96 -10.00 1.09 -10.87
CA VAL A 96 -10.72 2.05 -10.03
C VAL A 96 -9.92 3.33 -9.91
N ASP A 97 -10.61 4.46 -10.00
CA ASP A 97 -10.01 5.80 -9.97
C ASP A 97 -9.98 6.34 -8.54
N PHE A 98 -8.83 6.17 -7.87
CA PHE A 98 -8.59 6.68 -6.52
C PHE A 98 -8.10 8.13 -6.55
N HIS A 99 -8.90 9.03 -5.97
CA HIS A 99 -8.57 10.41 -5.71
C HIS A 99 -8.12 10.55 -4.25
N LEU A 100 -6.83 10.77 -4.06
CA LEU A 100 -6.23 10.91 -2.73
C LEU A 100 -6.11 12.40 -2.39
N VAL A 101 -6.89 12.83 -1.40
CA VAL A 101 -6.90 14.22 -0.92
C VAL A 101 -6.30 14.26 0.47
N ASP A 102 -5.26 15.06 0.65
CA ASP A 102 -4.68 15.33 1.96
C ASP A 102 -4.62 16.84 2.23
N ALA A 103 -4.81 17.20 3.50
CA ALA A 103 -4.74 18.57 3.97
C ALA A 103 -3.34 18.89 4.51
N THR A 104 -2.26 18.47 3.85
CA THR A 104 -0.92 18.98 4.15
C THR A 104 -0.71 20.32 3.47
N ALA A 105 -1.36 21.34 4.00
CA ALA A 105 -0.99 22.73 3.86
C ALA A 105 -0.28 23.16 5.14
N LYS A 106 1.06 23.10 5.16
CA LYS A 106 1.93 23.86 6.08
C LYS A 106 3.37 23.83 5.60
#